data_AF-A0A2V9NWZ7-F1
#
_entry.id   AF-A0A2V9NWZ7-F1
#
_cell.length_a   1.000
_cell.length_b   1.000
_cell.length_c   1.000
_cell.angle_alpha   90.00
_cell.angle_beta   90.00
_cell.angle_gamma   90.00
#
_symmetry.space_group_name_H-M   'P 1'
#
loop_
_entity.id
_entity.type
_entity.pdbx_description
1 polymer ?
#
loop_
_entity_poly.entity_id
_entity_poly.type
_entity_poly.pdbx_seq_one_letter_code
_entity_poly.pdbx_strand_id
1 'polypeptide(L)'
;MKRCVGSVLLFLIVAGLVVFGVEQETLDQLIARANAASPSQQPDLYLEVADREVRAATDSYKDNKPEDGRSALQQTVKYADQAHAMVLKSGKKLPHTEIKIRRMSARLRDLKQNVDADEQAGVQSAVDKLEAFRTDLLKAMFGSKNPEKK
;
A
#
# COMPACT_ATOMS: atom_id res chain seq x y z
N MET A 1 -21.75 -77.23 2.92
CA MET A 1 -22.76 -76.72 1.96
C MET A 1 -23.07 -75.27 2.30
N LYS A 2 -23.18 -74.44 1.25
CA LYS A 2 -23.64 -73.04 1.19
C LYS A 2 -22.62 -71.93 1.52
N ARG A 3 -22.34 -71.17 0.46
CA ARG A 3 -21.49 -69.98 0.27
C ARG A 3 -22.33 -68.72 0.49
N CYS A 4 -21.71 -67.62 0.93
CA CYS A 4 -22.05 -66.21 0.64
C CYS A 4 -20.83 -65.37 1.09
N VAL A 5 -19.89 -64.97 0.23
CA VAL A 5 -19.92 -63.83 -0.71
C VAL A 5 -20.29 -62.51 -0.02
N GLY A 6 -19.37 -61.54 -0.03
CA GLY A 6 -19.71 -60.14 0.18
C GLY A 6 -18.62 -59.26 0.81
N SER A 7 -17.49 -59.10 0.13
CA SER A 7 -16.54 -58.02 0.41
C SER A 7 -17.15 -56.69 -0.04
N VAL A 8 -17.39 -55.73 0.87
CA VAL A 8 -17.51 -54.31 0.52
C VAL A 8 -16.81 -53.47 1.58
N LEU A 9 -15.68 -52.96 1.13
CA LEU A 9 -14.74 -52.04 1.74
C LEU A 9 -15.41 -50.65 1.88
N LEU A 10 -15.78 -50.24 3.10
CA LEU A 10 -16.27 -48.89 3.37
C LEU A 10 -15.11 -48.01 3.84
N PHE A 11 -14.35 -47.44 2.90
CA PHE A 11 -13.44 -46.34 3.17
C PHE A 11 -14.27 -45.07 3.41
N LEU A 12 -14.49 -44.73 4.69
CA LEU A 12 -14.99 -43.43 5.12
C LEU A 12 -13.90 -42.37 4.82
N ILE A 13 -14.04 -41.71 3.67
CA ILE A 13 -13.25 -40.54 3.31
C ILE A 13 -13.67 -39.39 4.22
N VAL A 14 -12.78 -39.00 5.13
CA VAL A 14 -12.82 -37.76 5.89
C VAL A 14 -12.63 -36.61 4.90
N ALA A 15 -13.73 -35.99 4.47
CA ALA A 15 -13.69 -34.72 3.77
C ALA A 15 -13.46 -33.60 4.80
N GLY A 16 -12.20 -33.42 5.19
CA GLY A 16 -11.78 -32.20 5.88
C GLY A 16 -11.86 -31.03 4.89
N LEU A 17 -12.85 -30.16 5.07
CA LEU A 17 -12.85 -28.82 4.50
C LEU A 17 -11.69 -28.04 5.11
N VAL A 18 -10.49 -28.15 4.51
CA VAL A 18 -9.43 -27.18 4.76
C VAL A 18 -9.83 -25.92 4.00
N VAL A 19 -10.57 -25.05 4.67
CA VAL A 19 -10.70 -23.66 4.27
C VAL A 19 -9.31 -23.05 4.46
N PHE A 20 -8.52 -23.01 3.39
CA PHE A 20 -7.32 -22.20 3.35
C PHE A 20 -7.75 -20.73 3.39
N GLY A 21 -7.96 -20.21 4.61
CA GLY A 21 -7.93 -18.78 4.84
C GLY A 21 -6.51 -18.33 4.52
N VAL A 22 -6.31 -17.66 3.39
CA VAL A 22 -5.08 -16.91 3.15
C VAL A 22 -5.05 -15.82 4.21
N GLU A 23 -4.26 -16.04 5.26
CA GLU A 23 -4.01 -15.05 6.29
C GLU A 23 -3.43 -13.82 5.60
N GLN A 24 -4.19 -12.72 5.55
CA GLN A 24 -3.70 -11.49 4.96
C GLN A 24 -2.54 -10.98 5.84
N GLU A 25 -1.38 -10.80 5.22
CA GLU A 25 -0.21 -10.22 5.88
C GLU A 25 -0.59 -8.93 6.61
N THR A 26 -0.26 -8.82 7.90
CA THR A 26 -0.52 -7.63 8.69
C THR A 26 0.30 -6.44 8.21
N LEU A 27 -0.09 -5.22 8.58
CA LEU A 27 0.67 -4.03 8.21
C LEU A 27 2.10 -4.05 8.77
N ASP A 28 2.28 -4.52 10.01
CA ASP A 28 3.59 -4.67 10.64
C ASP A 28 4.47 -5.70 9.91
N GLN A 29 3.89 -6.83 9.48
CA GLN A 29 4.59 -7.82 8.68
C GLN A 29 5.02 -7.25 7.32
N LEU A 30 4.14 -6.48 6.67
CA LEU A 30 4.46 -5.79 5.41
C LEU A 30 5.59 -4.78 5.60
N ILE A 31 5.58 -4.00 6.69
CA ILE A 31 6.64 -3.04 7.02
C ILE A 31 7.97 -3.77 7.27
N ALA A 32 7.94 -4.86 8.05
CA ALA A 32 9.13 -5.67 8.31
C ALA A 32 9.71 -6.23 6.99
N ARG A 33 8.85 -6.73 6.11
CA ARG A 33 9.23 -7.21 4.78
C ARG A 33 9.79 -6.10 3.91
N ALA A 34 9.19 -4.91 3.91
CA ALA A 34 9.69 -3.75 3.18
C ALA A 34 11.09 -3.34 3.65
N ASN A 35 11.34 -3.34 4.96
CA ASN A 35 12.63 -2.99 5.54
C ASN A 35 13.73 -4.03 5.25
N ALA A 36 13.37 -5.31 5.13
CA ALA A 36 14.30 -6.39 4.83
C ALA A 36 14.50 -6.64 3.31
N ALA A 37 13.68 -6.02 2.46
CA ALA A 37 13.69 -6.27 1.02
C ALA A 37 14.93 -5.68 0.33
N SER A 38 15.24 -6.24 -0.84
CA SER A 38 16.31 -5.70 -1.68
C SER A 38 15.95 -4.29 -2.19
N PRO A 39 16.96 -3.43 -2.48
CA PRO A 39 16.70 -2.06 -2.96
C PRO A 39 15.85 -1.96 -4.23
N SER A 40 15.77 -3.02 -5.03
CA SER A 40 14.94 -3.06 -6.23
C SER A 40 13.45 -3.31 -5.95
N GLN A 41 13.13 -4.03 -4.86
CA GLN A 41 11.77 -4.41 -4.46
C GLN A 41 11.19 -3.45 -3.41
N GLN A 42 12.05 -2.95 -2.54
CA GLN A 42 11.69 -2.13 -1.38
C GLN A 42 10.82 -0.90 -1.71
N PRO A 43 11.02 -0.13 -2.81
CA PRO A 43 10.14 0.98 -3.15
C PRO A 43 8.68 0.56 -3.40
N ASP A 44 8.46 -0.61 -4.02
CA ASP A 44 7.09 -1.06 -4.31
C ASP A 44 6.37 -1.50 -3.03
N LEU A 45 7.10 -2.13 -2.10
CA LEU A 45 6.58 -2.53 -0.80
C LEU A 45 6.26 -1.32 0.07
N TYR A 46 7.12 -0.28 0.09
CA TYR A 46 6.80 0.96 0.78
C TYR A 46 5.56 1.66 0.21
N LEU A 47 5.38 1.65 -1.12
CA LEU A 47 4.14 2.18 -1.72
C LEU A 47 2.91 1.31 -1.39
N GLU A 48 3.09 0.01 -1.16
CA GLU A 48 2.01 -0.85 -0.67
C GLU A 48 1.64 -0.51 0.78
N VAL A 49 2.62 -0.28 1.66
CA VAL A 49 2.38 0.20 3.03
C VAL A 49 1.62 1.53 2.98
N ALA A 50 2.10 2.49 2.19
CA ALA A 50 1.44 3.79 2.05
C ALA A 50 -0.02 3.68 1.54
N ASP A 51 -0.31 2.79 0.58
CA ASP A 51 -1.68 2.57 0.09
C ASP A 51 -2.60 1.95 1.16
N ARG A 52 -2.07 1.02 1.97
CA ARG A 52 -2.82 0.45 3.10
C ARG A 52 -3.08 1.49 4.18
N GLU A 53 -2.14 2.39 4.43
CA GLU A 53 -2.32 3.51 5.37
C GLU A 53 -3.36 4.53 4.88
N VAL A 54 -3.47 4.79 3.56
CA VAL A 54 -4.58 5.61 3.03
C VAL A 54 -5.94 4.99 3.35
N ARG A 55 -6.04 3.65 3.28
CA ARG A 55 -7.26 2.92 3.64
C ARG A 55 -7.51 2.98 5.14
N ALA A 56 -6.48 2.73 5.96
CA ALA A 56 -6.56 2.84 7.40
C ALA A 56 -7.01 4.24 7.85
N ALA A 57 -6.48 5.31 7.22
CA ALA A 57 -6.92 6.67 7.47
C ALA A 57 -8.41 6.86 7.15
N THR A 58 -8.84 6.39 5.97
CA THR A 58 -10.24 6.47 5.55
C THR A 58 -11.17 5.74 6.51
N ASP A 59 -10.81 4.53 6.93
CA ASP A 59 -11.62 3.72 7.85
C ASP A 59 -11.62 4.33 9.26
N SER A 60 -10.50 4.87 9.72
CA SER A 60 -10.40 5.54 11.03
C SER A 60 -11.31 6.76 11.13
N TYR A 61 -11.37 7.61 10.10
CA TYR A 61 -12.30 8.75 10.11
C TYR A 61 -13.77 8.30 10.05
N LYS A 62 -14.10 7.25 9.28
CA LYS A 62 -15.46 6.68 9.29
C LYS A 62 -15.86 6.12 10.65
N ASP A 63 -14.90 5.55 11.37
CA ASP A 63 -15.08 4.99 12.71
C ASP A 63 -15.06 6.05 13.83
N ASN A 64 -15.00 7.35 13.50
CA ASN A 64 -14.84 8.45 14.46
C ASN A 64 -13.58 8.31 15.35
N LYS A 65 -12.47 7.85 14.75
CA LYS A 65 -11.13 7.75 15.36
C LYS A 65 -10.16 8.73 14.68
N PRO A 66 -10.31 10.05 14.90
CA PRO A 66 -9.51 11.04 14.19
C PRO A 66 -8.01 10.94 14.48
N GLU A 67 -7.60 10.57 15.70
CA GLU A 67 -6.18 10.40 16.04
C GLU A 67 -5.51 9.28 15.23
N ASP A 68 -6.21 8.14 15.09
CA ASP A 68 -5.76 7.01 14.27
C ASP A 68 -5.69 7.43 12.79
N GLY A 69 -6.68 8.21 12.33
CA GLY A 69 -6.72 8.79 10.99
C GLY A 69 -5.50 9.68 10.71
N ARG A 70 -5.16 10.58 11.63
CA ARG A 70 -3.98 11.45 11.52
C ARG A 70 -2.67 10.65 11.52
N SER A 71 -2.57 9.64 12.39
CA SER A 71 -1.39 8.76 12.43
C SER A 71 -1.21 8.03 11.10
N ALA A 72 -2.28 7.46 10.54
CA ALA A 72 -2.25 6.79 9.24
C ALA A 72 -1.87 7.75 8.10
N LEU A 73 -2.38 8.99 8.08
CA LEU A 73 -1.95 10.01 7.11
C LEU A 73 -0.44 10.29 7.18
N GLN A 74 0.12 10.37 8.40
CA GLN A 74 1.56 10.56 8.58
C GLN A 74 2.36 9.37 8.06
N GLN A 75 1.92 8.13 8.32
CA GLN A 75 2.57 6.94 7.78
C GLN A 75 2.46 6.86 6.24
N THR A 76 1.30 7.23 5.65
CA THR A 76 1.17 7.35 4.19
C THR A 76 2.27 8.24 3.61
N VAL A 77 2.44 9.45 4.15
CA VAL A 77 3.45 10.40 3.66
C VAL A 77 4.86 9.85 3.86
N LYS A 78 5.16 9.30 5.03
CA LYS A 78 6.48 8.73 5.36
C LYS A 78 6.88 7.62 4.39
N TYR A 79 6.03 6.63 4.18
CA TYR A 79 6.37 5.49 3.31
C TYR A 79 6.35 5.87 1.83
N ALA A 80 5.50 6.81 1.42
CA ALA A 80 5.57 7.40 0.08
C ALA A 80 6.89 8.14 -0.16
N ASP A 81 7.39 8.90 0.82
CA ASP A 81 8.67 9.62 0.74
C ASP A 81 9.86 8.64 0.64
N GLN A 82 9.86 7.57 1.43
CA GLN A 82 10.90 6.54 1.36
C GLN A 82 10.97 5.92 -0.04
N ALA A 83 9.83 5.52 -0.62
CA ALA A 83 9.79 5.01 -1.98
C ALA A 83 10.23 6.06 -3.01
N HIS A 84 9.75 7.29 -2.87
CA HIS A 84 10.08 8.44 -3.69
C HIS A 84 11.59 8.70 -3.74
N ALA A 85 12.24 8.83 -2.59
CA ALA A 85 13.68 9.09 -2.48
C ALA A 85 14.52 7.97 -3.11
N MET A 86 14.15 6.70 -2.91
CA MET A 86 14.84 5.56 -3.53
C MET A 86 14.72 5.54 -5.05
N VAL A 87 13.53 5.89 -5.56
CA VAL A 87 13.22 5.89 -6.98
C VAL A 87 13.88 7.07 -7.69
N LEU A 88 13.91 8.26 -7.07
CA LEU A 88 14.72 9.39 -7.55
C LEU A 88 16.20 9.06 -7.60
N LYS A 89 16.74 8.43 -6.55
CA LYS A 89 18.16 8.06 -6.48
C LYS A 89 18.54 7.02 -7.56
N SER A 90 17.68 6.04 -7.80
CA SER A 90 17.97 4.96 -8.75
C SER A 90 17.63 5.32 -10.20
N GLY A 91 16.72 6.29 -10.43
CA GLY A 91 16.14 6.59 -11.73
C GLY A 91 15.25 5.48 -12.30
N LYS A 92 15.03 4.39 -11.56
CA LYS A 92 14.22 3.24 -11.99
C LYS A 92 12.82 3.34 -11.41
N LYS A 93 11.83 2.85 -12.14
CA LYS A 93 10.41 2.82 -11.73
C LYS A 93 9.74 4.20 -11.55
N LEU A 94 10.36 5.30 -12.01
CA LEU A 94 9.79 6.65 -11.92
C LEU A 94 8.30 6.73 -12.34
N PRO A 95 7.87 6.19 -13.51
CA PRO A 95 6.46 6.27 -13.91
C PRO A 95 5.54 5.44 -13.00
N HIS A 96 6.01 4.27 -12.56
CA HIS A 96 5.23 3.38 -11.71
C HIS A 96 4.95 4.01 -10.35
N THR A 97 5.99 4.60 -9.74
CA THR A 97 5.90 5.29 -8.46
C THR A 97 5.03 6.54 -8.55
N GLU A 98 5.15 7.33 -9.63
CA GLU A 98 4.28 8.50 -9.88
C GLU A 98 2.81 8.09 -9.90
N ILE A 99 2.47 7.00 -10.63
CA ILE A 99 1.08 6.55 -10.76
C ILE A 99 0.50 6.13 -9.42
N LYS A 100 1.28 5.42 -8.59
CA LYS A 100 0.83 5.00 -7.25
C LYS A 100 0.61 6.22 -6.34
N ILE A 101 1.56 7.16 -6.31
CA ILE A 101 1.44 8.40 -5.51
C ILE A 101 0.25 9.24 -5.98
N ARG A 102 0.04 9.38 -7.30
CA ARG A 102 -1.13 10.09 -7.87
C ARG A 102 -2.46 9.50 -7.41
N ARG A 103 -2.57 8.18 -7.38
CA ARG A 103 -3.79 7.48 -6.93
C ARG A 103 -4.03 7.70 -5.43
N MET A 104 -3.00 7.60 -4.61
CA MET A 104 -3.11 7.90 -3.17
C MET A 104 -3.55 9.35 -2.93
N SER A 105 -2.92 10.31 -3.60
CA SER A 105 -3.29 11.72 -3.49
C SER A 105 -4.74 11.99 -3.94
N ALA A 106 -5.21 11.33 -5.01
CA ALA A 106 -6.60 11.41 -5.43
C ALA A 106 -7.58 10.87 -4.37
N ARG A 107 -7.26 9.75 -3.71
CA ARG A 107 -8.08 9.21 -2.61
C ARG A 107 -8.08 10.11 -1.38
N LEU A 108 -6.94 10.72 -1.04
CA LEU A 108 -6.89 11.67 0.07
C LEU A 108 -7.66 12.96 -0.24
N ARG A 109 -7.70 13.42 -1.49
CA ARG A 109 -8.58 14.53 -1.90
C ARG A 109 -10.06 14.20 -1.71
N ASP A 110 -10.46 12.97 -2.01
CA ASP A 110 -11.83 12.49 -1.76
C ASP A 110 -12.11 12.41 -0.26
N LEU A 111 -11.19 11.82 0.52
CA LEU A 111 -11.28 11.78 1.98
C LEU A 111 -11.45 13.18 2.59
N LYS A 112 -10.72 14.19 2.10
CA LYS A 112 -10.83 15.57 2.60
C LYS A 112 -12.26 16.11 2.54
N GLN A 113 -13.06 15.71 1.55
CA GLN A 113 -14.46 16.14 1.41
C GLN A 113 -15.41 15.41 2.35
N ASN A 114 -14.95 14.34 3.00
CA ASN A 114 -15.76 13.42 3.79
C ASN A 114 -15.34 13.35 5.27
N VAL A 115 -14.35 14.15 5.70
CA VAL A 115 -13.95 14.30 7.11
C VAL A 115 -14.52 15.59 7.69
N ASP A 116 -14.54 15.67 9.02
CA ASP A 116 -14.91 16.89 9.74
C ASP A 116 -14.02 18.07 9.35
N ALA A 117 -14.57 19.28 9.46
CA ALA A 117 -13.90 20.51 9.04
C ALA A 117 -12.50 20.69 9.69
N ASP A 118 -12.38 20.30 10.96
CA ASP A 118 -11.14 20.40 11.73
C ASP A 118 -10.04 19.47 11.20
N GLU A 119 -10.42 18.35 10.55
CA GLU A 119 -9.48 17.36 10.00
C GLU A 119 -9.02 17.70 8.57
N GLN A 120 -9.77 18.54 7.85
CA GLN A 120 -9.49 18.83 6.44
C GLN A 120 -8.09 19.39 6.21
N ALA A 121 -7.57 20.20 7.14
CA ALA A 121 -6.23 20.76 7.04
C ALA A 121 -5.15 19.66 7.11
N GLY A 122 -5.33 18.66 7.98
CA GLY A 122 -4.42 17.52 8.09
C GLY A 122 -4.41 16.67 6.81
N VAL A 123 -5.60 16.38 6.27
CA VAL A 123 -5.73 15.64 5.01
C VAL A 123 -5.12 16.43 3.83
N GLN A 124 -5.35 17.75 3.76
CA GLN A 124 -4.77 18.60 2.71
C GLN A 124 -3.24 18.61 2.77
N SER A 125 -2.65 18.70 3.96
CA SER A 125 -1.19 18.65 4.12
C SER A 125 -0.59 17.36 3.55
N ALA A 126 -1.23 16.21 3.80
CA ALA A 126 -0.81 14.93 3.23
C ALA A 126 -0.94 14.92 1.70
N VAL A 127 -2.04 15.46 1.13
CA VAL A 127 -2.22 15.63 -0.32
C VAL A 127 -1.08 16.45 -0.92
N ASP A 128 -0.75 17.59 -0.31
CA ASP A 128 0.28 18.51 -0.82
C ASP A 128 1.66 17.87 -0.82
N LYS A 129 1.98 17.08 0.21
CA LYS A 129 3.23 16.29 0.27
C LYS A 129 3.30 15.25 -0.85
N LEU A 130 2.23 14.49 -1.07
CA LEU A 130 2.19 13.51 -2.16
C LEU A 130 2.32 14.19 -3.54
N GLU A 131 1.69 15.33 -3.75
CA GLU A 131 1.81 16.10 -5.00
C GLU A 131 3.20 16.70 -5.21
N ALA A 132 3.90 17.08 -4.14
CA ALA A 132 5.30 17.50 -4.21
C ALA A 132 6.20 16.33 -4.69
N PHE A 133 6.08 15.14 -4.09
CA PHE A 133 6.82 13.95 -4.53
C PHE A 133 6.53 13.61 -5.99
N ARG A 134 5.26 13.72 -6.38
CA ARG A 134 4.82 13.49 -7.75
C ARG A 134 5.44 14.47 -8.73
N THR A 135 5.54 15.74 -8.35
CA THR A 135 6.20 16.80 -9.12
C THR A 135 7.68 16.49 -9.33
N ASP A 136 8.38 16.02 -8.30
CA ASP A 136 9.80 15.68 -8.41
C ASP A 136 10.05 14.45 -9.30
N LEU A 137 9.17 13.45 -9.23
CA LEU A 137 9.21 12.29 -10.15
C LEU A 137 8.98 12.72 -11.60
N LEU A 138 8.03 13.61 -11.86
CA LEU A 138 7.77 14.15 -13.19
C LEU A 138 8.96 14.96 -13.72
N LYS A 139 9.59 15.79 -12.88
CA LYS A 139 10.84 16.49 -13.24
C LYS A 139 11.98 15.51 -13.54
N ALA A 140 12.10 14.42 -12.81
CA ALA A 140 13.13 13.41 -13.09
C ALA A 140 12.90 12.68 -14.44
N MET A 141 11.64 12.49 -14.84
CA MET A 141 11.28 11.85 -16.12
C MET A 141 11.39 12.80 -17.32
N PHE A 142 10.95 14.04 -17.16
CA PHE A 142 10.69 14.96 -18.27
C PHE A 142 11.43 16.29 -18.18
N GLY A 143 12.14 16.54 -17.08
CA GLY A 143 12.96 17.74 -16.92
C GLY A 143 14.06 17.78 -17.96
N SER A 144 14.23 18.94 -18.60
CA SER A 144 15.30 19.16 -19.56
C SER A 144 16.65 18.92 -18.87
N LYS A 145 17.41 17.91 -19.32
CA LYS A 145 18.84 17.86 -18.99
C LYS A 145 19.46 19.09 -19.62
N ASN A 146 19.85 20.06 -18.80
CA ASN A 146 20.44 21.30 -19.26
C ASN A 146 21.60 20.98 -20.23
N PRO A 147 21.55 21.35 -21.52
CA PRO A 147 22.55 20.94 -22.50
C PRO A 147 23.93 21.60 -22.30
N GLU A 148 24.08 22.49 -21.32
CA GLU A 148 25.29 23.30 -21.07
C GLU A 148 26.34 22.67 -20.14
N LYS A 149 26.27 21.37 -19.87
CA LYS A 149 27.38 20.65 -19.22
C LYS A 149 27.81 19.45 -20.07
N LYS A 150 28.55 19.73 -21.14
CA LYS A 150 29.46 18.80 -21.81
C LYS A 150 30.83 19.43 -21.86
#